data_AF-A0A6N8L674-F1
#
_entry.id   AF-A0A6N8L674-F1
#
_cell.length_a   1.000
_cell.length_b   1.000
_cell.length_c   1.000
_cell.angle_alpha   90.00
_cell.angle_beta   90.00
_cell.angle_gamma   90.00
#
_symmetry.space_group_name_H-M   'P 1'
#
loop_
_entity.id
_entity.type
_entity.pdbx_description
1 polymer ?
#
loop_
_entity_poly.entity_id
_entity_poly.type
_entity_poly.pdbx_seq_one_letter_code
_entity_poly.pdbx_strand_id
1 'polypeptide(L)'
;MFKKPDFLKAPLERFREQIENQMGSKAQVFREKSALKKMPFVYTLAFPDAQTQELSAFSYGVSHASHPEQLHQVELCLQVQSTDMAWAHIVGYLANQLRGDCPFRKGEIIKIGQAIASDSSMDAFVVAEPTIFSENTPIKDHKKSKGIHLVQLIPIYQEEILKINKIGLEAFLSQLSAHKKQVNRKPL
;
A
#
# COMPACT_ATOMS: atom_id res chain seq x y z
N MET A 1 19.65 -15.61 21.42
CA MET A 1 18.43 -14.81 21.69
C MET A 1 17.22 -15.70 21.41
N PHE A 2 16.41 -16.05 22.41
CA PHE A 2 15.23 -16.90 22.20
C PHE A 2 14.21 -16.15 21.35
N LYS A 3 13.86 -16.70 20.18
CA LYS A 3 12.75 -16.16 19.37
C LYS A 3 11.44 -16.47 20.12
N LYS A 4 10.59 -15.45 20.27
CA LYS A 4 9.27 -15.59 20.88
C LYS A 4 8.49 -16.69 20.14
N PRO A 5 7.98 -17.71 20.85
CA PRO A 5 7.18 -18.75 20.23
C PRO A 5 6.03 -18.15 19.44
N ASP A 6 5.79 -18.72 18.28
CA ASP A 6 4.87 -18.19 17.30
C ASP A 6 3.49 -17.89 17.90
N PHE A 7 2.92 -18.81 18.66
CA PHE A 7 1.57 -18.67 19.26
C PHE A 7 1.43 -17.48 20.23
N LEU A 8 2.53 -16.89 20.71
CA LEU A 8 2.50 -15.70 21.56
C LEU A 8 2.58 -14.38 20.77
N LYS A 9 2.87 -14.43 19.47
CA LYS A 9 3.02 -13.24 18.63
C LYS A 9 1.68 -12.57 18.37
N ALA A 10 1.67 -11.25 18.48
CA ALA A 10 0.49 -10.47 18.10
C ALA A 10 0.26 -10.57 16.58
N PRO A 11 -0.98 -10.40 16.08
CA PRO A 11 -1.25 -10.44 14.63
C PRO A 11 -0.37 -9.51 13.79
N LEU A 12 -0.19 -8.25 14.24
CA LEU A 12 0.73 -7.29 13.61
C LEU A 12 2.18 -7.80 13.56
N GLU A 13 2.65 -8.43 14.65
CA GLU A 13 4.02 -8.94 14.74
C GLU A 13 4.27 -10.00 13.66
N ARG A 14 3.30 -10.89 13.43
CA ARG A 14 3.36 -11.92 12.39
C ARG A 14 3.25 -11.36 10.98
N PHE A 15 2.30 -10.44 10.76
CA PHE A 15 2.16 -9.76 9.48
C PHE A 15 3.46 -9.05 9.10
N ARG A 16 4.02 -8.26 10.03
CA ARG A 16 5.30 -7.58 9.85
C ARG A 16 6.43 -8.55 9.56
N GLU A 17 6.58 -9.63 10.34
CA GLU A 17 7.65 -10.61 10.10
C GLU A 17 7.57 -11.23 8.70
N GLN A 18 6.37 -11.54 8.19
CA GLN A 18 6.22 -12.07 6.83
C GLN A 18 6.62 -11.05 5.76
N ILE A 19 6.22 -9.78 5.92
CA ILE A 19 6.64 -8.72 5.00
C ILE A 19 8.16 -8.48 5.11
N GLU A 20 8.72 -8.37 6.31
CA GLU A 20 10.16 -8.20 6.53
C GLU A 20 10.99 -9.35 5.92
N ASN A 21 10.51 -10.58 6.01
CA ASN A 21 11.18 -11.72 5.39
C ASN A 21 11.17 -11.63 3.85
N GLN A 22 10.07 -11.19 3.25
CA GLN A 22 9.97 -10.99 1.80
C GLN A 22 10.79 -9.78 1.33
N MET A 23 10.84 -8.72 2.12
CA MET A 23 11.63 -7.51 1.84
C MET A 23 13.13 -7.69 2.14
N GLY A 24 13.52 -8.74 2.87
CA GLY A 24 14.90 -8.99 3.27
C GLY A 24 15.48 -7.98 4.29
N SER A 25 14.64 -7.15 4.90
CA SER A 25 15.07 -6.07 5.82
C SER A 25 14.01 -5.79 6.90
N LYS A 26 14.39 -5.00 7.92
CA LYS A 26 13.48 -4.61 9.00
C LYS A 26 12.69 -3.36 8.65
N ALA A 27 11.40 -3.37 9.00
CA ALA A 27 10.53 -2.24 8.76
C ALA A 27 10.80 -1.10 9.75
N GLN A 28 10.76 0.14 9.25
CA GLN A 28 10.40 1.28 10.09
C GLN A 28 8.89 1.23 10.32
N VAL A 29 8.45 1.30 11.58
CA VAL A 29 7.03 1.13 11.94
C VAL A 29 6.45 2.45 12.42
N PHE A 30 5.48 2.98 11.67
CA PHE A 30 4.68 4.12 12.07
C PHE A 30 3.33 3.63 12.61
N ARG A 31 2.79 4.35 13.59
CA ARG A 31 1.53 4.01 14.25
C ARG A 31 0.65 5.24 14.33
N GLU A 32 -0.59 5.09 13.88
CA GLU A 32 -1.58 6.16 13.86
C GLU A 32 -2.81 5.76 14.66
N LYS A 33 -3.33 6.71 15.44
CA LYS A 33 -4.63 6.53 16.10
C LYS A 33 -5.71 6.44 15.03
N SER A 34 -6.65 5.52 15.24
CA SER A 34 -7.80 5.36 14.36
C SER A 34 -8.59 6.66 14.20
N ALA A 35 -8.94 7.00 12.95
CA ALA A 35 -9.93 8.02 12.63
C ALA A 35 -11.36 7.57 13.03
N LEU A 36 -11.64 6.26 12.97
CA LEU A 36 -12.90 5.66 13.37
C LEU A 36 -12.94 5.35 14.88
N LYS A 37 -14.04 5.70 15.56
CA LYS A 37 -14.23 5.38 16.99
C LYS A 37 -14.19 3.87 17.22
N LYS A 38 -13.56 3.45 18.32
CA LYS A 38 -13.44 2.04 18.78
C LYS A 38 -12.73 1.08 17.80
N MET A 39 -12.09 1.60 16.76
CA MET A 39 -11.29 0.78 15.84
C MET A 39 -9.81 0.75 16.28
N PRO A 40 -9.08 -0.36 16.01
CA PRO A 40 -7.67 -0.48 16.35
C PRO A 40 -6.81 0.57 15.62
N PHE A 41 -5.60 0.82 16.13
CA PHE A 41 -4.59 1.62 15.46
C PHE A 41 -4.31 1.11 14.03
N VAL A 42 -3.90 2.03 13.16
CA VAL A 42 -3.33 1.70 11.85
C VAL A 42 -1.81 1.77 11.97
N TYR A 43 -1.14 0.88 11.27
CA TYR A 43 0.32 0.86 11.21
C TYR A 43 0.77 0.97 9.77
N THR A 44 1.92 1.60 9.56
CA THR A 44 2.64 1.61 8.28
C THR A 44 4.00 0.98 8.49
N LEU A 45 4.32 -0.03 7.68
CA LEU A 45 5.63 -0.64 7.59
C LEU A 45 6.36 -0.02 6.41
N ALA A 46 7.41 0.74 6.66
CA ALA A 46 8.20 1.39 5.61
C ALA A 46 9.58 0.75 5.48
N PHE A 47 10.03 0.62 4.23
CA PHE A 47 11.29 0.02 3.83
C PHE A 47 12.00 0.99 2.86
N PRO A 48 12.65 2.05 3.38
CA PRO A 48 13.51 2.88 2.57
C PRO A 48 14.81 2.13 2.25
N ASP A 49 15.20 2.13 0.99
CA ASP A 49 16.46 1.59 0.49
C ASP A 49 17.33 2.74 -0.05
N ALA A 50 18.40 3.03 0.67
CA ALA A 50 19.33 4.11 0.32
C ALA A 50 20.15 3.80 -0.95
N GLN A 51 20.36 2.54 -1.30
CA GLN A 51 21.16 2.16 -2.47
C GLN A 51 20.37 2.33 -3.76
N THR A 52 19.12 1.89 -3.75
CA THR A 52 18.23 1.96 -4.93
C THR A 52 17.42 3.25 -4.98
N GLN A 53 17.43 4.04 -3.90
CA GLN A 53 16.53 5.18 -3.69
C GLN A 53 15.06 4.77 -3.87
N GLU A 54 14.73 3.54 -3.50
CA GLU A 54 13.34 3.06 -3.47
C GLU A 54 12.76 3.13 -2.07
N LEU A 55 11.47 3.42 -1.98
CA LEU A 55 10.69 3.35 -0.76
C LEU A 55 9.51 2.41 -1.01
N SER A 56 9.44 1.35 -0.21
CA SER A 56 8.26 0.47 -0.15
C SER A 56 7.51 0.70 1.16
N ALA A 57 6.18 0.69 1.09
CA ALA A 57 5.32 0.89 2.25
C ALA A 57 4.14 -0.08 2.24
N PHE A 58 3.72 -0.53 3.43
CA PHE A 58 2.60 -1.45 3.61
C PHE A 58 1.74 -0.97 4.78
N SER A 59 0.41 -0.97 4.61
CA SER A 59 -0.50 -0.73 5.73
C SER A 59 -0.73 -2.00 6.54
N TYR A 60 -1.10 -1.82 7.80
CA TYR A 60 -1.77 -2.83 8.60
C TYR A 60 -2.88 -2.16 9.41
N GLY A 61 -4.11 -2.35 8.98
CA GLY A 61 -5.27 -1.75 9.62
C GLY A 61 -6.50 -1.63 8.73
N VAL A 62 -6.36 -1.74 7.40
CA VAL A 62 -7.50 -1.78 6.47
C VAL A 62 -8.32 -3.03 6.73
N SER A 63 -7.65 -4.17 6.88
CA SER A 63 -8.25 -5.48 7.16
C SER A 63 -8.96 -5.58 8.51
N HIS A 64 -8.92 -4.54 9.36
CA HIS A 64 -9.71 -4.48 10.57
C HIS A 64 -11.16 -4.04 10.32
N ALA A 65 -11.41 -3.29 9.25
CA ALA A 65 -12.76 -2.96 8.80
C ALA A 65 -13.24 -4.01 7.77
N SER A 66 -14.53 -3.96 7.43
CA SER A 66 -15.10 -4.74 6.34
C SER A 66 -15.89 -3.79 5.46
N HIS A 67 -15.85 -3.99 4.15
CA HIS A 67 -16.68 -3.28 3.19
C HIS A 67 -17.55 -4.30 2.43
N PRO A 68 -18.85 -4.03 2.15
CA PRO A 68 -19.74 -5.00 1.50
C PRO A 68 -19.24 -5.50 0.13
N GLU A 69 -18.55 -4.64 -0.61
CA GLU A 69 -18.01 -4.96 -1.94
C GLU A 69 -16.61 -5.62 -1.90
N GLN A 70 -16.08 -5.89 -0.71
CA GLN A 70 -14.75 -6.45 -0.53
C GLN A 70 -14.80 -7.98 -0.49
N LEU A 71 -14.20 -8.64 -1.48
CA LEU A 71 -14.16 -10.11 -1.57
C LEU A 71 -13.18 -10.75 -0.58
N HIS A 72 -12.09 -10.05 -0.28
CA HIS A 72 -11.00 -10.51 0.57
C HIS A 72 -10.53 -9.39 1.49
N GLN A 73 -10.05 -9.71 2.70
CA GLN A 73 -9.37 -8.72 3.52
C GLN A 73 -8.12 -8.24 2.79
N VAL A 74 -7.96 -6.92 2.69
CA VAL A 74 -6.82 -6.31 2.00
C VAL A 74 -6.00 -5.42 2.93
N GLU A 75 -4.75 -5.20 2.54
CA GLU A 75 -3.91 -4.10 2.99
C GLU A 75 -3.29 -3.41 1.77
N LEU A 76 -2.99 -2.12 1.92
CA LEU A 76 -2.40 -1.29 0.88
C LEU A 76 -0.89 -1.51 0.85
N CYS A 77 -0.32 -1.56 -0.33
CA CYS A 77 1.12 -1.45 -0.52
C CYS A 77 1.48 -0.40 -1.58
N LEU A 78 2.69 0.12 -1.49
CA LEU A 78 3.24 1.11 -2.42
C LEU A 78 4.73 0.83 -2.58
N GLN A 79 5.24 1.05 -3.80
CA GLN A 79 6.68 1.04 -4.06
C GLN A 79 6.99 2.12 -5.09
N VAL A 80 7.88 3.03 -4.73
CA VAL A 80 8.29 4.19 -5.54
C VAL A 80 9.80 4.37 -5.51
N GLN A 81 10.35 5.02 -6.52
CA GLN A 81 11.73 5.50 -6.55
C GLN A 81 11.74 6.92 -5.97
N SER A 82 11.81 7.00 -4.65
CA SER A 82 11.84 8.23 -3.86
C SER A 82 12.41 7.93 -2.48
N THR A 83 13.03 8.93 -1.85
CA THR A 83 13.44 8.89 -0.44
C THR A 83 12.51 9.72 0.47
N ASP A 84 11.48 10.36 -0.09
CA ASP A 84 10.53 11.17 0.66
C ASP A 84 9.52 10.27 1.41
N MET A 85 9.55 10.34 2.74
CA MET A 85 8.70 9.53 3.62
C MET A 85 7.22 9.89 3.53
N ALA A 86 6.84 11.00 2.89
CA ALA A 86 5.44 11.32 2.59
C ALA A 86 4.74 10.18 1.84
N TRP A 87 5.45 9.45 0.97
CA TRP A 87 4.95 8.27 0.27
C TRP A 87 4.61 7.10 1.19
N ALA A 88 5.31 6.93 2.31
CA ALA A 88 4.95 5.95 3.32
C ALA A 88 3.78 6.44 4.19
N HIS A 89 3.81 7.71 4.58
CA HIS A 89 2.76 8.30 5.40
C HIS A 89 1.39 8.31 4.72
N ILE A 90 1.33 8.60 3.41
CA ILE A 90 0.07 8.59 2.68
C ILE A 90 -0.58 7.21 2.64
N VAL A 91 0.20 6.12 2.63
CA VAL A 91 -0.33 4.74 2.73
C VAL A 91 -1.04 4.52 4.06
N GLY A 92 -0.43 4.95 5.17
CA GLY A 92 -1.03 4.90 6.50
C GLY A 92 -2.29 5.77 6.61
N TYR A 93 -2.20 7.00 6.11
CA TYR A 93 -3.30 7.95 6.07
C TYR A 93 -4.50 7.39 5.31
N LEU A 94 -4.32 6.91 4.07
CA LEU A 94 -5.40 6.34 3.26
C LEU A 94 -6.00 5.11 3.92
N ALA A 95 -5.17 4.22 4.47
CA ALA A 95 -5.65 3.07 5.23
C ALA A 95 -6.48 3.48 6.46
N ASN A 96 -6.16 4.59 7.11
CA ASN A 96 -6.85 5.06 8.29
C ASN A 96 -8.16 5.81 7.97
N GLN A 97 -8.14 6.65 6.94
CA GLN A 97 -9.28 7.47 6.54
C GLN A 97 -10.33 6.69 5.73
N LEU A 98 -9.91 5.73 4.90
CA LEU A 98 -10.80 5.10 3.93
C LEU A 98 -11.18 3.66 4.28
N ARG A 99 -10.59 3.05 5.32
CA ARG A 99 -10.98 1.67 5.70
C ARG A 99 -12.45 1.61 6.10
N GLY A 100 -13.17 0.66 5.52
CA GLY A 100 -14.62 0.51 5.73
C GLY A 100 -15.49 1.34 4.79
N ASP A 101 -14.93 2.38 4.15
CA ASP A 101 -15.63 3.24 3.18
C ASP A 101 -15.15 2.98 1.73
N CYS A 102 -13.90 2.55 1.55
CA CYS A 102 -13.32 2.15 0.26
C CYS A 102 -12.97 0.66 0.26
N PRO A 103 -13.40 -0.12 -0.76
CA PRO A 103 -13.05 -1.53 -0.87
C PRO A 103 -11.65 -1.77 -1.43
N PHE A 104 -11.01 -0.76 -2.04
CA PHE A 104 -9.71 -0.83 -2.71
C PHE A 104 -9.65 -1.91 -3.79
N ARG A 105 -10.62 -1.90 -4.70
CA ARG A 105 -10.65 -2.79 -5.87
C ARG A 105 -9.71 -2.30 -6.95
N LYS A 106 -9.18 -3.25 -7.72
CA LYS A 106 -8.41 -2.96 -8.94
C LYS A 106 -9.18 -1.99 -9.84
N GLY A 107 -8.52 -0.91 -10.25
CA GLY A 107 -9.07 0.15 -11.09
C GLY A 107 -9.73 1.30 -10.33
N GLU A 108 -9.90 1.21 -9.00
CA GLU A 108 -10.35 2.35 -8.21
C GLU A 108 -9.31 3.47 -8.24
N ILE A 109 -9.80 4.69 -8.43
CA ILE A 109 -8.98 5.90 -8.47
C ILE A 109 -9.21 6.68 -7.19
N ILE A 110 -8.13 6.98 -6.48
CA ILE A 110 -8.13 7.76 -5.25
C ILE A 110 -7.48 9.10 -5.55
N LYS A 111 -8.26 10.18 -5.56
CA LYS A 111 -7.76 11.54 -5.78
C LYS A 111 -7.36 12.15 -4.45
N ILE A 112 -6.12 12.63 -4.35
CA ILE A 112 -5.61 13.36 -3.20
C ILE A 112 -5.85 14.87 -3.38
N GLY A 113 -5.76 15.36 -4.63
CA GLY A 113 -6.04 16.75 -5.00
C GLY A 113 -4.91 17.73 -4.66
N GLN A 114 -3.77 17.21 -4.19
CA GLN A 114 -2.53 17.94 -3.97
C GLN A 114 -1.35 16.98 -4.13
N ALA A 115 -0.16 17.54 -4.37
CA ALA A 115 1.08 16.78 -4.45
C ALA A 115 1.27 15.91 -3.19
N ILE A 116 1.55 14.63 -3.40
CA ILE A 116 1.67 13.64 -2.33
C ILE A 116 2.97 13.81 -1.54
N ALA A 117 4.05 14.16 -2.25
CA ALA A 117 5.41 14.30 -1.73
C ALA A 117 6.08 15.53 -2.34
N SER A 118 7.18 15.98 -1.73
CA SER A 118 7.89 17.19 -2.18
C SER A 118 8.64 16.99 -3.50
N ASP A 119 8.94 15.75 -3.86
CA ASP A 119 9.70 15.36 -5.05
C ASP A 119 8.84 15.01 -6.26
N SER A 120 7.52 15.22 -6.17
CA SER A 120 6.56 14.83 -7.18
C SER A 120 5.37 15.79 -7.24
N SER A 121 4.81 15.96 -8.44
CA SER A 121 3.51 16.62 -8.64
C SER A 121 2.35 15.64 -8.81
N MET A 122 2.57 14.33 -8.61
CA MET A 122 1.50 13.34 -8.61
C MET A 122 0.57 13.55 -7.42
N ASP A 123 -0.72 13.44 -7.67
CA ASP A 123 -1.81 13.88 -6.79
C ASP A 123 -2.98 12.87 -6.74
N ALA A 124 -2.79 11.68 -7.31
CA ALA A 124 -3.76 10.61 -7.30
C ALA A 124 -3.09 9.23 -7.31
N PHE A 125 -3.90 8.21 -7.03
CA PHE A 125 -3.52 6.81 -7.15
C PHE A 125 -4.53 6.06 -8.01
N VAL A 126 -4.06 5.02 -8.69
CA VAL A 126 -4.90 3.92 -9.15
C VAL A 126 -4.54 2.65 -8.40
N VAL A 127 -5.56 1.91 -7.97
CA VAL A 127 -5.38 0.62 -7.29
C VAL A 127 -5.13 -0.47 -8.33
N ALA A 128 -4.06 -1.24 -8.16
CA ALA A 128 -3.65 -2.29 -9.08
C ALA A 128 -3.27 -3.57 -8.33
N GLU A 129 -3.02 -4.64 -9.10
CA GLU A 129 -2.42 -5.85 -8.54
C GLU A 129 -0.98 -5.56 -8.09
N PRO A 130 -0.55 -6.12 -6.96
CA PRO A 130 0.79 -5.89 -6.47
C PRO A 130 1.85 -6.54 -7.36
N THR A 131 2.96 -5.82 -7.49
CA THR A 131 4.14 -6.23 -8.28
C THR A 131 5.44 -6.13 -7.48
N ILE A 132 5.32 -5.88 -6.16
CA ILE A 132 6.47 -5.76 -5.24
C ILE A 132 7.09 -7.14 -4.98
N PHE A 133 6.26 -8.19 -4.94
CA PHE A 133 6.69 -9.57 -4.74
C PHE A 133 6.49 -10.39 -6.01
N SER A 134 7.29 -11.44 -6.19
CA SER A 134 7.16 -12.37 -7.32
C SER A 134 5.87 -13.19 -7.25
N GLU A 135 5.36 -13.44 -6.04
CA GLU A 135 4.11 -14.15 -5.80
C GLU A 135 3.19 -13.34 -4.88
N ASN A 136 1.94 -13.17 -5.30
CA ASN A 136 0.92 -12.43 -4.54
C ASN A 136 0.16 -13.36 -3.58
N THR A 137 0.90 -14.05 -2.72
CA THR A 137 0.29 -14.95 -1.72
C THR A 137 -0.33 -14.15 -0.57
N PRO A 138 -1.51 -14.55 -0.05
CA PRO A 138 -2.11 -13.88 1.10
C PRO A 138 -1.22 -13.96 2.34
N ILE A 139 -0.98 -12.81 2.97
CA ILE A 139 -0.19 -12.68 4.20
C ILE A 139 -1.01 -13.18 5.39
N LYS A 140 -0.41 -14.01 6.24
CA LYS A 140 -1.12 -14.63 7.38
C LYS A 140 -0.81 -13.92 8.68
N ASP A 141 -1.82 -13.35 9.33
CA ASP A 141 -1.73 -12.77 10.68
C ASP A 141 -2.29 -13.70 11.79
N HIS A 142 -2.71 -14.91 11.42
CA HIS A 142 -3.42 -15.93 12.21
C HIS A 142 -4.83 -15.57 12.70
N LYS A 143 -5.22 -14.29 12.67
CA LYS A 143 -6.57 -13.87 13.01
C LYS A 143 -7.51 -13.98 11.81
N LYS A 144 -7.01 -13.74 10.60
CA LYS A 144 -7.73 -13.83 9.33
C LYS A 144 -7.44 -15.17 8.67
N SER A 145 -8.39 -16.10 8.76
CA SER A 145 -8.25 -17.48 8.25
C SER A 145 -7.96 -17.56 6.75
N LYS A 146 -8.52 -16.64 5.96
CA LYS A 146 -8.27 -16.54 4.50
C LYS A 146 -6.99 -15.77 4.14
N GLY A 147 -6.26 -15.27 5.13
CA GLY A 147 -5.13 -14.36 4.91
C GLY A 147 -5.58 -12.95 4.54
N ILE A 148 -4.58 -12.10 4.31
CA ILE A 148 -4.69 -10.70 3.95
C ILE A 148 -4.03 -10.52 2.60
N HIS A 149 -4.79 -10.07 1.61
CA HIS A 149 -4.29 -9.79 0.27
C HIS A 149 -3.65 -8.40 0.23
N LEU A 150 -2.61 -8.22 -0.58
CA LEU A 150 -2.08 -6.89 -0.86
C LEU A 150 -2.77 -6.32 -2.10
N VAL A 151 -3.00 -5.01 -2.09
CA VAL A 151 -3.38 -4.23 -3.27
C VAL A 151 -2.43 -3.05 -3.38
N GLN A 152 -1.96 -2.78 -4.59
CA GLN A 152 -0.92 -1.78 -4.79
C GLN A 152 -1.51 -0.43 -5.20
N LEU A 153 -1.10 0.62 -4.50
CA LEU A 153 -1.30 2.00 -4.90
C LEU A 153 -0.22 2.38 -5.91
N ILE A 154 -0.63 2.68 -7.14
CA ILE A 154 0.25 3.20 -8.19
C ILE A 154 0.04 4.72 -8.30
N PRO A 155 1.05 5.54 -7.98
CA PRO A 155 0.95 6.99 -8.15
C PRO A 155 0.73 7.37 -9.61
N ILE A 156 -0.23 8.28 -9.83
CA ILE A 156 -0.55 8.84 -11.14
C ILE A 156 -0.78 10.35 -11.02
N TYR A 157 -0.74 11.02 -12.16
CA TYR A 157 -1.24 12.38 -12.27
C TYR A 157 -2.76 12.36 -12.47
N GLN A 158 -3.48 13.31 -11.88
CA GLN A 158 -4.92 13.43 -12.05
C GLN A 158 -5.32 13.59 -13.53
N GLU A 159 -4.48 14.20 -14.37
CA GLU A 159 -4.72 14.29 -15.82
C GLU A 159 -4.69 12.93 -16.55
N GLU A 160 -3.97 11.94 -16.01
CA GLU A 160 -3.90 10.58 -16.58
C GLU A 160 -5.21 9.81 -16.41
N ILE A 161 -6.11 10.25 -15.53
CA ILE A 161 -7.43 9.64 -15.34
C ILE A 161 -8.23 9.64 -16.64
N LEU A 162 -8.15 10.72 -17.43
CA LEU A 162 -8.82 10.79 -18.73
C LEU A 162 -8.26 9.75 -19.71
N LYS A 163 -6.94 9.51 -19.64
CA LYS A 163 -6.29 8.49 -20.46
C LYS A 163 -6.72 7.09 -20.01
N ILE A 164 -6.72 6.80 -18.71
CA ILE A 164 -7.22 5.54 -18.14
C ILE A 164 -8.65 5.27 -18.62
N ASN A 165 -9.53 6.26 -18.57
CA ASN A 165 -10.92 6.14 -19.03
C ASN A 165 -11.01 5.87 -20.55
N LYS A 166 -10.07 6.39 -21.34
CA LYS A 166 -10.05 6.25 -22.80
C LYS A 166 -9.49 4.91 -23.27
N ILE A 167 -8.38 4.45 -22.68
CA ILE A 167 -7.66 3.26 -23.15
C ILE A 167 -7.88 2.03 -22.27
N GLY A 168 -8.48 2.19 -21.10
CA GLY A 168 -8.64 1.16 -20.09
C GLY A 168 -7.42 1.02 -19.18
N LEU A 169 -7.64 0.47 -17.98
CA LEU A 169 -6.60 0.31 -16.96
C LEU A 169 -5.43 -0.54 -17.45
N GLU A 170 -5.67 -1.70 -18.05
CA GLU A 170 -4.61 -2.62 -18.46
C GLU A 170 -3.68 -2.01 -19.51
N ALA A 171 -4.24 -1.33 -20.51
CA ALA A 171 -3.46 -0.64 -21.52
C ALA A 171 -2.64 0.51 -20.92
N PHE A 172 -3.22 1.25 -19.96
CA PHE A 172 -2.51 2.29 -19.22
C PHE A 172 -1.36 1.71 -18.39
N LEU A 173 -1.60 0.65 -17.61
CA LEU A 173 -0.57 -0.01 -16.80
C LEU A 173 0.55 -0.60 -17.66
N SER A 174 0.22 -1.12 -18.85
CA SER A 174 1.21 -1.60 -19.82
C SER A 174 2.13 -0.46 -20.29
N GLN A 175 1.57 0.70 -20.64
CA GLN A 175 2.35 1.89 -21.02
C GLN A 175 3.17 2.45 -19.85
N LEU A 176 2.65 2.33 -18.62
CA LEU A 176 3.32 2.81 -17.42
C LEU A 176 4.43 1.88 -16.90
N SER A 177 4.42 0.61 -17.28
CA SER A 177 5.22 -0.47 -16.67
C SER A 177 6.71 -0.12 -16.45
N ALA A 178 7.38 0.51 -17.43
CA ALA A 178 8.78 0.91 -17.35
C ALA A 178 9.05 2.06 -16.37
N HIS A 179 8.05 2.89 -16.09
CA HIS A 179 8.16 4.11 -15.28
C HIS A 179 7.27 4.09 -14.03
N LYS A 180 6.61 2.95 -13.72
CA LYS A 180 5.59 2.86 -12.66
C LYS A 180 6.05 3.32 -11.27
N LYS A 181 7.35 3.19 -10.98
CA LYS A 181 7.96 3.61 -9.71
C LYS A 181 8.46 5.05 -9.73
N GLN A 182 8.66 5.64 -10.91
CA GLN A 182 9.26 6.96 -11.06
C GLN A 182 8.21 8.03 -10.76
N VAL A 183 8.36 8.71 -9.62
CA VAL A 183 7.38 9.70 -9.15
C VAL A 183 7.52 11.07 -9.81
N ASN A 184 8.59 11.28 -10.59
CA ASN A 184 8.88 12.52 -11.32
C ASN A 184 8.89 12.33 -12.85
N ARG A 185 8.36 11.21 -13.34
CA ARG A 185 8.17 10.96 -14.78
C ARG A 185 7.22 11.99 -15.39
N LYS A 186 7.21 12.12 -16.71
CA LYS A 186 6.15 12.88 -17.37
C LYS A 186 4.81 12.13 -17.29
N PRO A 187 3.68 12.84 -17.19
CA PRO A 187 2.36 12.26 -17.42
C PRO A 187 2.29 11.57 -18.79
N LEU A 188 1.58 10.45 -18.86
CA LEU A 188 1.42 9.63 -20.06
C LEU A 188 0.34 10.16 -21.00
#